data_AF-A0AAN8PGI3-F1
#
_entry.id   AF-A0AAN8PGI3-F1
#
_cell.length_a   1.000
_cell.length_b   1.000
_cell.length_c   1.000
_cell.angle_alpha   90.00
_cell.angle_beta   90.00
_cell.angle_gamma   90.00
#
_symmetry.space_group_name_H-M   'P 1'
#
loop_
_entity.id
_entity.type
_entity.pdbx_description
1 polymer ?
#
loop_
_entity_poly.entity_id
_entity_poly.type
_entity_poly.pdbx_seq_one_letter_code
_entity_poly.pdbx_strand_id
1 'polypeptide(L)'
;MLKEKIHSLEEKVNYLQSEIVASHKTFSHITFTRSDKNVRQYLGHTNKQTFHTIVKLVMPKSRLLRYWKGNKRVISTKVHKVNEKAKKRGPERKLTVEQELIMVLLKLRLNLP
;
A
#
# COMPACT_ATOMS: atom_id res chain seq x y z
N MET A 1 -13.65 -43.25 -4.94
CA MET A 1 -14.27 -42.21 -4.10
C MET A 1 -13.27 -41.29 -3.38
N LEU A 2 -12.53 -41.74 -2.35
CA LEU A 2 -11.63 -40.84 -1.60
C LEU A 2 -10.45 -40.32 -2.43
N LYS A 3 -9.82 -41.19 -3.24
CA LYS A 3 -8.70 -40.82 -4.11
C LYS A 3 -9.08 -39.82 -5.20
N GLU A 4 -10.26 -39.97 -5.81
CA GLU A 4 -10.79 -39.04 -6.80
C GLU A 4 -11.07 -37.67 -6.20
N LYS A 5 -11.53 -37.64 -4.94
CA LYS A 5 -11.80 -36.39 -4.23
C LYS A 5 -10.52 -35.69 -3.79
N ILE A 6 -9.47 -36.44 -3.45
CA ILE A 6 -8.13 -35.87 -3.22
C ILE A 6 -7.60 -35.25 -4.50
N HIS A 7 -7.70 -35.98 -5.63
CA HIS A 7 -7.23 -35.49 -6.92
C HIS A 7 -7.94 -34.20 -7.36
N SER A 8 -9.27 -34.12 -7.23
CA SER A 8 -9.99 -32.90 -7.60
C SER A 8 -9.70 -31.71 -6.68
N LEU A 9 -9.40 -31.97 -5.40
CA LEU A 9 -8.96 -30.92 -4.47
C LEU A 9 -7.56 -30.43 -4.81
N GLU A 10 -6.64 -31.31 -5.19
CA GLU A 10 -5.28 -30.93 -5.64
C GLU A 10 -5.32 -30.07 -6.89
N GLU A 11 -6.15 -30.43 -7.88
CA GLU A 11 -6.36 -29.61 -9.08
C GLU A 11 -6.91 -28.22 -8.74
N LYS A 12 -7.88 -28.16 -7.81
CA LYS A 12 -8.49 -26.89 -7.40
C LYS A 12 -7.51 -26.02 -6.63
N VAL A 13 -6.65 -26.61 -5.80
CA VAL A 13 -5.57 -25.89 -5.11
C VAL A 13 -4.57 -25.32 -6.12
N ASN A 14 -4.14 -26.11 -7.10
CA ASN A 14 -3.23 -25.65 -8.14
C ASN A 14 -3.84 -24.52 -8.99
N TYR A 15 -5.11 -24.65 -9.35
CA TYR A 15 -5.86 -23.60 -10.05
C TYR A 15 -5.89 -22.30 -9.24
N LEU A 16 -6.32 -22.36 -7.98
CA LEU A 16 -6.41 -21.19 -7.11
C LEU A 16 -5.03 -20.54 -6.86
N GLN A 17 -3.97 -21.35 -6.71
CA GLN A 17 -2.60 -20.85 -6.61
C GLN A 17 -2.18 -20.10 -7.88
N SER A 18 -2.50 -20.64 -9.06
CA SER A 18 -2.19 -19.98 -10.34
C SER A 18 -2.95 -18.66 -10.51
N GLU A 19 -4.21 -18.61 -10.05
CA GLU A 19 -5.07 -17.43 -10.11
C GLU A 19 -4.59 -16.33 -9.15
N ILE A 20 -4.16 -16.70 -7.94
CA ILE A 20 -3.53 -15.78 -6.99
C ILE A 20 -2.25 -15.18 -7.59
N VAL A 21 -1.37 -16.01 -8.17
CA VAL A 21 -0.13 -15.55 -8.81
C VAL A 21 -0.43 -14.61 -9.99
N ALA A 22 -1.43 -14.93 -10.82
CA ALA A 22 -1.87 -14.07 -11.92
C ALA A 22 -2.47 -12.74 -11.42
N SER A 23 -3.27 -12.78 -10.37
CA SER A 23 -3.81 -11.59 -9.70
C SER A 23 -2.68 -10.72 -9.12
N HIS A 24 -1.64 -11.31 -8.53
CA HIS A 24 -0.46 -10.58 -8.05
C HIS A 24 0.46 -10.05 -9.18
N LYS A 25 0.29 -10.48 -10.44
CA LYS A 25 0.95 -9.84 -11.60
C LYS A 25 0.33 -8.48 -11.95
N THR A 26 -0.80 -8.10 -11.34
CA THR A 26 -1.33 -6.74 -11.45
C THR A 26 -0.33 -5.73 -10.86
N PHE A 27 -0.42 -4.49 -11.35
CA PHE A 27 0.48 -3.36 -11.06
C PHE A 27 0.54 -3.04 -9.54
N SER A 28 1.32 -3.81 -8.79
CA SER A 28 1.42 -3.72 -7.33
C SER A 28 2.62 -2.87 -6.89
N HIS A 29 2.56 -2.32 -5.67
CA HIS A 29 3.63 -1.49 -5.11
C HIS A 29 5.00 -2.20 -5.08
N ILE A 30 4.99 -3.53 -4.94
CA ILE A 30 6.19 -4.39 -4.94
C ILE A 30 6.88 -4.35 -6.30
N THR A 31 6.13 -4.19 -7.39
CA THR A 31 6.68 -4.13 -8.75
C THR A 31 7.63 -2.94 -8.92
N PHE A 32 7.33 -1.77 -8.32
CA PHE A 32 8.18 -0.59 -8.43
C PHE A 32 9.49 -0.70 -7.64
N THR A 33 9.48 -1.44 -6.54
CA THR A 33 10.65 -1.59 -5.65
C THR A 33 11.34 -2.95 -5.80
N ARG A 34 10.98 -3.75 -6.81
CA ARG A 34 11.54 -5.07 -7.05
C ARG A 34 13.01 -5.04 -7.48
N SER A 35 13.38 -4.08 -8.32
CA SER A 35 14.74 -3.94 -8.86
C SER A 35 15.18 -2.48 -8.89
N ASP A 36 16.50 -2.25 -8.86
CA ASP A 36 17.06 -0.90 -9.00
C ASP A 36 16.67 -0.26 -10.35
N LYS A 37 16.53 -1.07 -11.40
CA LYS A 37 16.02 -0.62 -12.71
C LYS A 37 14.61 -0.05 -12.59
N ASN A 38 13.71 -0.75 -11.88
CA ASN A 38 12.33 -0.30 -11.70
C ASN A 38 12.27 0.96 -10.84
N VAL A 39 13.05 1.02 -9.76
CA VAL A 39 13.12 2.21 -8.91
C VAL A 39 13.59 3.42 -9.72
N ARG A 40 14.57 3.25 -10.61
CA ARG A 40 15.03 4.33 -11.49
C ARG A 40 13.98 4.74 -12.51
N GLN A 41 13.35 3.77 -13.16
CA GLN A 41 12.34 4.01 -14.20
C GLN A 41 11.08 4.68 -13.65
N TYR A 42 10.58 4.22 -12.51
CA TYR A 42 9.29 4.66 -11.97
C TYR A 42 9.41 5.75 -10.89
N LEU A 43 10.37 5.61 -9.97
CA LEU A 43 10.50 6.50 -8.81
C LEU A 43 11.57 7.58 -9.00
N GLY A 44 12.48 7.39 -9.95
CA GLY A 44 13.53 8.36 -10.27
C GLY A 44 14.71 8.39 -9.33
N HIS A 45 14.88 7.34 -8.54
CA HIS A 45 16.02 7.20 -7.66
C HIS A 45 17.08 6.25 -8.25
N THR A 46 18.34 6.45 -7.87
CA THR A 46 19.47 5.71 -8.43
C THR A 46 19.41 4.21 -8.14
N ASN A 47 19.01 3.86 -6.93
CA ASN A 47 18.88 2.48 -6.44
C ASN A 47 17.77 2.37 -5.38
N LYS A 48 17.42 1.13 -5.02
CA LYS A 48 16.41 0.81 -4.01
C LYS A 48 16.81 1.31 -2.62
N GLN A 49 18.09 1.28 -2.29
CA GLN A 49 18.59 1.69 -0.97
C GLN A 49 18.34 3.18 -0.72
N THR A 50 18.61 4.04 -1.71
CA THR A 50 18.33 5.48 -1.66
C THR A 50 16.85 5.73 -1.40
N PHE A 51 15.97 5.02 -2.10
CA PHE A 51 14.53 5.12 -1.85
C PHE A 51 14.16 4.75 -0.40
N HIS A 52 14.70 3.64 0.13
CA HIS A 52 14.44 3.24 1.52
C HIS A 52 14.98 4.25 2.54
N THR A 53 16.12 4.88 2.27
CA THR A 53 16.68 5.95 3.10
C THR A 53 15.73 7.16 3.15
N ILE A 54 15.15 7.54 2.01
CA ILE A 54 14.15 8.62 1.95
C ILE A 54 12.89 8.24 2.74
N VAL A 55 12.40 7.00 2.58
CA VAL A 55 11.25 6.51 3.36
C VAL A 55 11.53 6.63 4.86
N LYS A 56 12.71 6.22 5.33
CA LYS A 56 13.12 6.35 6.75
C LYS A 56 13.17 7.80 7.20
N LEU A 57 13.68 8.71 6.37
CA LEU A 57 13.75 10.14 6.67
C LEU A 57 12.37 10.78 6.82
N VAL A 58 11.42 10.38 5.97
CA VAL A 58 10.05 10.92 5.96
C VAL A 58 9.17 10.26 7.02
N MET A 59 9.46 9.01 7.41
CA MET A 59 8.68 8.24 8.37
C MET A 59 8.29 9.00 9.65
N PRO A 60 9.19 9.70 10.38
CA PRO A 60 8.80 10.45 11.58
C PRO A 60 7.86 11.62 11.25
N LYS A 61 8.10 12.34 10.16
CA LYS A 61 7.28 13.47 9.70
C LYS A 61 5.93 13.01 9.16
N SER A 62 5.87 11.79 8.62
CA SER A 62 4.65 11.23 8.05
C SER A 62 3.52 11.22 9.08
N ARG A 63 3.82 10.99 10.37
CA ARG A 63 2.85 10.99 11.48
C ARG A 63 2.09 12.32 11.65
N LEU A 64 2.64 13.42 11.12
CA LEU A 64 2.06 14.75 11.18
C LEU A 64 1.26 15.11 9.91
N LEU A 65 1.32 14.27 8.87
CA LEU A 65 0.61 14.51 7.62
C LEU A 65 -0.90 14.48 7.84
N ARG A 66 -1.56 15.53 7.34
CA ARG A 66 -3.01 15.62 7.22
C ARG A 66 -3.36 15.53 5.75
N TYR A 67 -4.08 14.49 5.37
CA TYR A 67 -4.52 14.32 3.98
C TYR A 67 -5.67 15.27 3.66
N TRP A 68 -5.65 15.82 2.46
CA TRP A 68 -6.75 16.62 1.94
C TRP A 68 -8.01 15.74 1.81
N LYS A 69 -9.10 16.15 2.46
CA LYS A 69 -10.35 15.37 2.56
C LYS A 69 -11.35 15.69 1.42
N GLY A 70 -10.98 16.55 0.48
CA GLY A 70 -11.89 17.06 -0.56
C GLY A 70 -13.04 17.89 0.01
N ASN A 71 -14.03 18.21 -0.82
CA ASN A 71 -15.14 19.12 -0.46
C ASN A 71 -16.18 18.49 0.50
N LYS A 72 -16.17 17.17 0.70
CA LYS A 72 -17.15 16.48 1.54
C LYS A 72 -16.61 16.28 2.97
N ARG A 73 -17.04 17.14 3.90
CA ARG A 73 -16.79 16.93 5.33
C ARG A 73 -17.76 15.89 5.88
N VAL A 74 -17.27 14.68 6.17
CA VAL A 74 -17.94 13.79 7.14
C VAL A 74 -17.68 14.39 8.52
N ILE A 75 -18.62 15.20 9.02
CA ILE A 75 -18.64 15.73 10.38
C ILE A 75 -19.33 14.66 11.23
N SER A 76 -18.59 14.02 12.13
CA SER A 76 -19.23 13.18 13.15
C SER A 76 -19.91 14.11 14.14
N THR A 77 -21.25 14.04 14.23
CA THR A 77 -22.06 14.77 15.23
C THR A 77 -21.95 14.16 16.62
N LYS A 78 -21.23 13.04 16.78
CA LYS A 78 -21.08 12.36 18.07
C LYS A 78 -19.98 13.04 18.91
N VAL A 79 -20.40 13.64 20.02
CA VAL A 79 -19.50 14.13 21.07
C VAL A 79 -18.86 12.92 21.76
N HIS A 80 -17.57 12.71 21.56
CA HIS A 80 -16.84 11.61 22.18
C HIS A 80 -16.12 12.07 23.45
N LYS A 81 -16.44 11.42 24.59
CA LYS A 81 -15.75 11.58 25.88
C LYS A 81 -14.24 11.40 25.70
N VAL A 82 -13.46 12.36 26.19
CA VAL A 82 -11.99 12.33 26.18
C VAL A 82 -11.55 11.43 27.34
N ASN A 83 -11.29 10.16 27.06
CA ASN A 83 -10.57 9.31 28.02
C ASN A 83 -9.06 9.53 27.81
N GLU A 84 -8.28 9.60 28.88
CA GLU A 84 -6.82 9.79 28.85
C GLU A 84 -6.07 8.67 28.09
N LYS A 85 -6.70 7.49 27.96
CA LYS A 85 -6.23 6.35 27.15
C LYS A 85 -6.77 6.34 25.71
N ALA A 86 -7.39 7.41 25.24
CA ALA A 86 -8.03 7.44 23.92
C ALA A 86 -6.98 7.30 22.81
N LYS A 87 -7.06 6.17 22.07
CA LYS A 87 -6.36 5.95 20.79
C LYS A 87 -6.60 7.17 19.89
N LYS A 88 -5.59 7.59 19.11
CA LYS A 88 -5.67 8.75 18.21
C LYS A 88 -6.97 8.70 17.40
N ARG A 89 -7.75 9.77 17.48
CA ARG A 89 -9.06 9.89 16.82
C ARG A 89 -8.87 10.08 15.32
N GLY A 90 -9.51 9.23 14.52
CA GLY A 90 -9.47 9.26 13.06
C GLY A 90 -9.45 7.85 12.46
N PRO A 91 -9.73 7.71 11.16
CA PRO A 91 -9.54 6.44 10.47
C PRO A 91 -8.07 6.02 10.54
N GLU A 92 -7.83 4.73 10.76
CA GLU A 92 -6.49 4.17 10.68
C GLU A 92 -5.92 4.32 9.27
N ARG A 93 -4.59 4.45 9.18
CA ARG A 93 -3.90 4.50 7.90
C ARG A 93 -4.07 3.16 7.20
N LYS A 94 -4.66 3.20 6.01
CA LYS A 94 -4.83 2.01 5.17
C LYS A 94 -3.54 1.62 4.43
N LEU A 95 -2.69 2.61 4.16
CA LEU A 95 -1.45 2.43 3.41
C LEU A 95 -0.23 2.65 4.31
N THR A 96 0.85 1.96 3.99
CA THR A 96 2.14 2.23 4.61
C THR A 96 2.75 3.51 4.06
N VAL A 97 3.64 4.14 4.83
CA VAL A 97 4.35 5.37 4.40
C VAL A 97 5.12 5.15 3.09
N GLU A 98 5.67 3.95 2.91
CA GLU A 98 6.36 3.55 1.69
C GLU A 98 5.41 3.54 0.48
N GLN A 99 4.23 2.90 0.63
CA GLN A 99 3.21 2.86 -0.42
C GLN A 99 2.70 4.25 -0.77
N GLU A 100 2.45 5.09 0.24
CA GLU A 100 2.05 6.49 0.05
C GLU A 100 3.10 7.27 -0.75
N LEU A 101 4.38 7.13 -0.38
CA LEU A 101 5.47 7.80 -1.07
C LEU A 101 5.62 7.33 -2.52
N ILE A 102 5.50 6.02 -2.78
CA ILE A 102 5.50 5.46 -4.15
C ILE A 102 4.40 6.10 -4.98
N MET A 103 3.16 6.16 -4.46
CA MET A 103 2.05 6.77 -5.19
C MET A 103 2.28 8.25 -5.46
N VAL A 104 2.82 9.01 -4.50
CA VAL A 104 3.12 10.43 -4.68
C VAL A 104 4.18 10.61 -5.77
N LEU A 105 5.27 9.85 -5.74
CA LEU A 105 6.32 9.92 -6.76
C LEU A 105 5.80 9.55 -8.15
N LEU A 106 4.96 8.51 -8.24
CA LEU A 106 4.31 8.13 -9.49
C LEU A 106 3.37 9.23 -10.00
N LYS A 107 2.55 9.84 -9.14
CA LYS A 107 1.70 10.97 -9.53
C LYS A 107 2.50 12.14 -10.06
N LEU A 108 3.59 12.51 -9.37
CA LEU A 108 4.48 13.59 -9.79
C LEU A 108 5.13 13.30 -11.14
N ARG A 109 5.58 12.05 -11.36
CA ARG A 109 6.17 11.61 -12.64
C ARG A 109 5.17 11.57 -13.78
N LEU A 110 3.96 11.11 -13.52
CA LEU A 110 2.90 10.97 -14.51
C LEU A 110 2.08 12.25 -14.69
N ASN A 111 2.44 13.34 -13.98
CA ASN A 111 1.72 14.60 -13.96
C ASN A 111 0.21 14.44 -13.70
N LEU A 112 -0.13 13.56 -12.74
CA LEU A 112 -1.52 13.26 -12.38
C LEU A 112 -2.03 14.20 -11.28
N PRO A 113 -3.29 14.67 -11.36
CA PRO A 113 -3.90 15.51 -10.35
C PRO A 113 -4.17 14.78 -9.01
#